data_AF-A0A9Y2NF28-F1
#
_entry.id   AF-A0A9Y2NF28-F1
#
_cell.length_a   1.000
_cell.length_b   1.000
_cell.length_c   1.000
_cell.angle_alpha   90.00
_cell.angle_beta   90.00
_cell.angle_gamma   90.00
#
_symmetry.space_group_name_H-M   'P 1'
#
loop_
_entity.id
_entity.type
_entity.pdbx_description
1 polymer ?
#
loop_
_entity_poly.entity_id
_entity_poly.type
_entity_poly.pdbx_seq_one_letter_code
_entity_poly.pdbx_strand_id
1 'polypeptide(L)'
;MDRRQVLAYRIAEHGLHRTARDVAELAVVRAGLQDSMRDTALLAAVARVDGRVSLVDDDRLVLAWTLRGAPHYHLDLAEVTRALVPLDDADALARMLWQRKELAATGLAAADVVFTAAAALRAVVTKEMTKGAVSTAVTKKLPPEFSRWCRGCNATHIQEQLMRIAAPHAGLRLVAGATPATLAPLEGRGRMRKTPDVAAATSVVESYLRLNGPASPGEAAEFVGTARAVVDKTWPSDLAEVKVEGKTRYLPSSSLAALENPPEPDVVRLLPPLDPFIQARDKALLVPDPARRKEVWKMLGNPGVLLADGDIAGTWRTKGSGAKLAFTVTAFDPLRPAVREEAEAEAARVAAARGFEKHTVTWTES
;
A
#
# COMPACT_ATOMS: atom_id res chain seq x y z
N MET A 1 -13.68 24.01 2.57
CA MET A 1 -13.55 23.14 1.38
C MET A 1 -14.54 22.01 1.51
N ASP A 2 -15.18 21.65 0.40
CA ASP A 2 -16.13 20.54 0.37
C ASP A 2 -15.43 19.22 -0.03
N ARG A 3 -16.18 18.12 0.06
CA ARG A 3 -15.72 16.77 -0.28
C ARG A 3 -15.33 16.66 -1.76
N ARG A 4 -16.11 17.24 -2.68
CA ARG A 4 -15.88 17.12 -4.13
C ARG A 4 -14.54 17.72 -4.52
N GLN A 5 -14.23 18.91 -4.00
CA GLN A 5 -12.95 19.58 -4.21
C GLN A 5 -11.77 18.74 -3.71
N VAL A 6 -11.88 18.13 -2.53
CA VAL A 6 -10.82 17.26 -1.99
C VAL A 6 -10.63 16.01 -2.86
N LEU A 7 -11.72 15.38 -3.31
CA LEU A 7 -11.62 14.20 -4.17
C LEU A 7 -11.03 14.53 -5.54
N ALA A 8 -11.38 15.67 -6.12
CA ALA A 8 -10.78 16.15 -7.38
C ALA A 8 -9.27 16.36 -7.24
N TYR A 9 -8.83 17.01 -6.15
CA TYR A 9 -7.40 17.14 -5.82
C TYR A 9 -6.71 15.78 -5.72
N ARG A 10 -7.27 14.83 -4.96
CA ARG A 10 -6.69 13.49 -4.80
C ARG A 10 -6.63 12.74 -6.12
N ILE A 11 -7.66 12.85 -6.97
CA ILE A 11 -7.68 12.22 -8.29
C ILE A 11 -6.51 12.73 -9.15
N ALA A 12 -6.28 14.04 -9.13
CA ALA A 12 -5.16 14.66 -9.83
C ALA A 12 -3.80 14.23 -9.28
N GLU A 13 -3.57 14.34 -7.97
CA GLU A 13 -2.30 13.96 -7.31
C GLU A 13 -1.99 12.47 -7.42
N HIS A 14 -3.03 11.62 -7.48
CA HIS A 14 -2.86 10.20 -7.73
C HIS A 14 -2.56 9.89 -9.22
N GLY A 15 -2.57 10.86 -10.14
CA GLY A 15 -2.32 10.65 -11.56
C GLY A 15 -3.46 9.92 -12.28
N LEU A 16 -4.70 10.00 -11.78
CA LEU A 16 -5.82 9.25 -12.33
C LEU A 16 -6.37 9.85 -13.64
N HIS A 17 -5.99 11.08 -14.01
CA HIS A 17 -6.16 11.60 -15.37
C HIS A 17 -5.37 10.81 -16.42
N ARG A 18 -4.45 9.92 -16.00
CA ARG A 18 -3.69 9.04 -16.88
C ARG A 18 -2.91 9.82 -17.95
N THR A 19 -2.18 10.84 -17.53
CA THR A 19 -1.29 11.62 -18.39
C THR A 19 0.14 11.09 -18.41
N ALA A 20 0.51 10.28 -17.42
CA ALA A 20 1.83 9.69 -17.31
C ALA A 20 2.05 8.59 -18.36
N ARG A 21 3.27 8.54 -18.91
CA ARG A 21 3.67 7.51 -19.90
C ARG A 21 4.54 6.42 -19.28
N ASP A 22 5.11 6.70 -18.12
CA ASP A 22 5.95 5.78 -17.36
C ASP A 22 5.50 5.72 -15.88
N VAL A 23 5.58 4.54 -15.27
CA VAL A 23 5.33 4.34 -13.84
C VAL A 23 6.27 5.17 -12.96
N ALA A 24 7.48 5.48 -13.42
CA ALA A 24 8.45 6.30 -12.70
C ALA A 24 8.03 7.77 -12.49
N GLU A 25 7.08 8.25 -13.30
CA GLU A 25 6.51 9.61 -13.20
C GLU A 25 5.47 9.71 -12.07
N LEU A 26 4.94 8.57 -11.61
CA LEU A 26 3.82 8.56 -10.67
C LEU A 26 4.26 8.76 -9.22
N ALA A 27 3.71 9.77 -8.56
CA ALA A 27 3.91 10.01 -7.13
C ALA A 27 3.47 8.80 -6.27
N VAL A 28 2.43 8.07 -6.69
CA VAL A 28 1.98 6.84 -6.00
C VAL A 28 3.00 5.71 -6.05
N VAL A 29 3.86 5.66 -7.07
CA VAL A 29 4.95 4.67 -7.17
C VAL A 29 6.10 5.04 -6.24
N ARG A 30 6.41 6.34 -6.12
CA ARG A 30 7.38 6.85 -5.14
C ARG A 30 6.94 6.59 -3.69
N ALA A 31 5.64 6.69 -3.42
CA ALA A 31 5.06 6.34 -2.11
C ALA A 31 4.98 4.81 -1.86
N GLY A 32 5.17 4.00 -2.89
CA GLY A 32 5.09 2.56 -2.87
C GLY A 32 3.74 2.00 -3.32
N LEU A 33 3.74 1.12 -4.33
CA LEU A 33 2.53 0.42 -4.77
C LEU A 33 2.38 -0.94 -4.07
N GLN A 34 1.35 -1.08 -3.25
CA GLN A 34 1.10 -2.31 -2.50
C GLN A 34 0.66 -3.47 -3.41
N ASP A 35 1.31 -4.63 -3.29
CA ASP A 35 1.02 -5.84 -4.07
C ASP A 35 0.68 -7.05 -3.19
N SER A 36 -0.33 -6.90 -2.33
CA SER A 36 -0.72 -7.95 -1.36
C SER A 36 -1.80 -8.91 -1.85
N MET A 37 -2.45 -8.59 -2.96
CA MET A 37 -3.40 -9.46 -3.64
C MET A 37 -3.02 -9.55 -5.11
N ARG A 38 -3.46 -10.61 -5.79
CA ARG A 38 -3.10 -10.90 -7.18
C ARG A 38 -3.18 -9.65 -8.09
N ASP A 39 -2.02 -9.27 -8.60
CA ASP A 39 -1.80 -8.21 -9.60
C ASP A 39 -2.28 -6.82 -9.15
N THR A 40 -2.35 -6.56 -7.85
CA THR A 40 -2.92 -5.30 -7.32
C THR A 40 -2.09 -4.09 -7.70
N ALA A 41 -0.77 -4.16 -7.53
CA ALA A 41 0.11 -3.06 -7.89
C ALA A 41 0.10 -2.83 -9.41
N LEU A 42 0.06 -3.91 -10.21
CA LEU A 42 -0.02 -3.83 -11.66
C LEU A 42 -1.27 -3.07 -12.09
N LEU A 43 -2.43 -3.43 -11.55
CA LEU A 43 -3.68 -2.76 -11.89
C LEU A 43 -3.74 -1.31 -11.40
N ALA A 44 -3.13 -1.00 -10.25
CA ALA A 44 -3.03 0.38 -9.76
C ALA A 44 -2.17 1.24 -10.71
N ALA A 45 -1.10 0.68 -11.27
CA ALA A 45 -0.28 1.36 -12.28
C ALA A 45 -1.03 1.51 -13.63
N VAL A 46 -1.72 0.46 -14.10
CA VAL A 46 -2.53 0.49 -15.33
C VAL A 46 -3.64 1.55 -15.27
N ALA A 47 -4.20 1.81 -14.09
CA ALA A 47 -5.18 2.88 -13.91
C ALA A 47 -4.60 4.29 -14.22
N ARG A 48 -3.28 4.46 -14.15
CA ARG A 48 -2.57 5.76 -14.14
C ARG A 48 -1.59 5.98 -15.29
N VAL A 49 -1.16 4.93 -15.97
CA VAL A 49 -0.24 5.03 -17.11
C VAL A 49 -0.98 4.87 -18.43
N ASP A 50 -0.75 5.79 -19.36
CA ASP A 50 -1.20 5.64 -20.75
C ASP A 50 -0.14 4.88 -21.55
N GLY A 51 -0.09 3.57 -21.36
CA GLY A 51 0.91 2.73 -21.99
C GLY A 51 0.94 1.31 -21.42
N ARG A 52 1.90 0.52 -21.89
CA ARG A 52 2.16 -0.83 -21.35
C ARG A 52 2.87 -0.69 -20.01
N VAL A 53 2.38 -1.42 -19.02
CA VAL A 53 3.00 -1.53 -17.70
C VAL A 53 3.55 -2.94 -17.53
N SER A 54 4.80 -3.06 -17.10
CA SER A 54 5.34 -4.28 -16.48
C SER A 54 6.01 -3.89 -15.17
N LEU A 55 5.67 -4.55 -14.07
CA LEU A 55 6.33 -4.35 -12.77
C LEU A 55 7.39 -5.42 -12.49
N VAL A 56 7.23 -6.61 -13.07
CA VAL A 56 8.13 -7.74 -12.86
C VAL A 56 9.39 -7.59 -13.71
N ASP A 57 9.25 -7.06 -14.93
CA ASP A 57 10.34 -6.93 -15.89
C ASP A 57 11.02 -5.55 -15.85
N ASP A 58 10.57 -4.64 -14.98
CA ASP A 58 11.15 -3.30 -14.82
C ASP A 58 12.21 -3.32 -13.72
N ASP A 59 13.47 -3.23 -14.12
CA ASP A 59 14.65 -3.32 -13.25
C ASP A 59 14.79 -2.13 -12.28
N ARG A 60 14.08 -1.02 -12.55
CA ARG A 60 14.01 0.14 -11.66
C ARG A 60 13.12 -0.12 -10.44
N LEU A 61 12.24 -1.12 -10.52
CA LEU A 61 11.26 -1.42 -9.48
C LEU A 61 11.70 -2.60 -8.62
N VAL A 62 11.75 -2.37 -7.30
CA VAL A 62 12.07 -3.40 -6.32
C VAL A 62 10.84 -3.71 -5.48
N LEU A 63 10.40 -4.97 -5.50
CA LEU A 63 9.37 -5.49 -4.61
C LEU A 63 9.99 -5.81 -3.24
N ALA A 64 9.47 -5.24 -2.16
CA ALA A 64 9.90 -5.57 -0.80
C ALA A 64 8.77 -5.41 0.22
N TRP A 65 8.84 -6.11 1.35
CA TRP A 65 7.98 -5.79 2.49
C TRP A 65 8.39 -4.44 3.06
N THR A 66 7.49 -3.47 3.11
CA THR A 66 7.84 -2.11 3.58
C THR A 66 6.78 -1.58 4.52
N LEU A 67 5.97 -0.60 4.11
CA LEU A 67 4.95 -0.01 4.95
C LEU A 67 4.02 -1.09 5.51
N ARG A 68 3.87 -1.11 6.84
CA ARG A 68 3.04 -2.06 7.60
C ARG A 68 3.40 -3.54 7.38
N GLY A 69 4.60 -3.84 6.87
CA GLY A 69 5.01 -5.22 6.54
C GLY A 69 4.31 -5.79 5.29
N ALA A 70 3.66 -4.96 4.48
CA ALA A 70 3.05 -5.40 3.22
C ALA A 70 4.04 -5.28 2.05
N PRO A 71 3.96 -6.18 1.05
CA PRO A 71 4.77 -6.08 -0.17
C PRO A 71 4.39 -4.82 -0.95
N HIS A 72 5.38 -4.00 -1.29
CA HIS A 72 5.22 -2.84 -2.16
C HIS A 72 6.36 -2.78 -3.20
N TYR A 73 6.04 -2.32 -4.41
CA TYR A 73 7.03 -1.92 -5.40
C TYR A 73 7.52 -0.49 -5.11
N HIS A 74 8.83 -0.28 -5.19
CA HIS A 74 9.50 0.99 -4.97
C HIS A 74 10.54 1.26 -6.07
N LEU A 75 10.72 2.53 -6.44
CA LEU A 75 11.82 2.99 -7.31
C LEU A 75 13.13 3.12 -6.52
N ASP A 76 13.06 3.55 -5.26
CA ASP A 76 14.21 3.68 -4.36
C ASP A 76 13.92 2.98 -3.02
N LEU A 77 14.32 1.71 -2.94
CA LEU A 77 14.19 0.93 -1.71
C LEU A 77 15.12 1.43 -0.61
N ALA A 78 16.24 2.09 -0.93
CA ALA A 78 17.20 2.55 0.06
C ALA A 78 16.64 3.73 0.86
N GLU A 79 15.99 4.69 0.19
CA GLU A 79 15.27 5.80 0.83
C GLU A 79 14.18 5.26 1.76
N VAL A 80 13.33 4.36 1.27
CA VAL A 80 12.23 3.79 2.07
C VAL A 80 12.76 2.98 3.25
N THR A 81 13.85 2.23 3.09
CA THR A 81 14.45 1.45 4.18
C THR A 81 14.98 2.35 5.31
N ARG A 82 15.45 3.57 5.00
CA ARG A 82 15.82 4.56 6.03
C ARG A 82 14.61 5.00 6.85
N ALA A 83 13.49 5.28 6.17
CA ALA A 83 12.24 5.69 6.80
C ALA A 83 11.58 4.60 7.66
N LEU A 84 11.93 3.34 7.42
CA LEU A 84 11.38 2.19 8.16
C LEU A 84 12.12 1.89 9.47
N VAL A 85 13.30 2.48 9.72
CA VAL A 85 14.02 2.27 10.98
C VAL A 85 13.14 2.81 12.13
N PRO A 86 12.75 1.99 13.11
CA PRO A 86 11.88 2.44 14.19
C PRO A 86 12.47 3.65 14.92
N LEU A 87 11.66 4.68 15.17
CA LEU A 87 12.14 5.90 15.83
C LEU A 87 12.54 5.68 17.28
N ASP A 88 11.83 4.77 17.95
CA ASP A 88 12.06 4.33 19.33
C ASP A 88 11.37 2.97 19.56
N ASP A 89 11.42 2.47 20.80
CA ASP A 89 10.79 1.21 21.18
C ASP A 89 9.26 1.22 21.09
N ALA A 90 8.62 2.37 21.28
CA ALA A 90 7.17 2.48 21.16
C ALA A 90 6.76 2.32 19.69
N ASP A 91 7.51 2.92 18.76
CA ASP A 91 7.35 2.75 17.32
C ASP A 91 7.62 1.30 16.89
N ALA A 92 8.72 0.71 17.35
CA ALA A 92 9.05 -0.69 17.04
C ALA A 92 7.95 -1.65 17.50
N LEU A 93 7.45 -1.49 18.73
CA LEU A 93 6.36 -2.31 19.27
C LEU A 93 5.06 -2.11 18.49
N ALA A 94 4.71 -0.88 18.13
CA ALA A 94 3.52 -0.59 17.32
C ALA A 94 3.58 -1.29 15.95
N ARG A 95 4.75 -1.31 15.29
CA ARG A 95 4.93 -1.97 13.98
C ARG A 95 4.96 -3.50 14.04
N MET A 96 5.44 -4.06 15.15
CA MET A 96 5.42 -5.52 15.39
C MET A 96 4.01 -6.07 15.58
N LEU A 97 3.06 -5.24 16.03
CA LEU A 97 1.70 -5.65 16.43
C LEU A 97 1.71 -6.68 17.57
N TRP A 98 2.73 -6.60 18.44
CA TRP A 98 2.86 -7.48 19.60
C TRP A 98 2.20 -6.90 20.84
N GLN A 99 1.82 -7.78 21.75
CA GLN A 99 1.41 -7.42 23.10
C GLN A 99 2.64 -7.15 23.97
N ARG A 100 2.50 -6.26 24.96
CA ARG A 100 3.60 -5.93 25.90
C ARG A 100 4.18 -7.16 26.59
N LYS A 101 3.35 -8.17 26.90
CA LYS A 101 3.78 -9.43 27.51
C LYS A 101 4.67 -10.27 26.59
N GLU A 102 4.43 -10.25 25.28
CA GLU A 102 5.24 -10.96 24.28
C GLU A 102 6.62 -10.31 24.17
N LEU A 103 6.65 -8.97 24.14
CA LEU A 103 7.91 -8.23 24.21
C LEU A 103 8.66 -8.50 25.52
N ALA A 104 7.98 -8.41 26.67
CA ALA A 104 8.61 -8.62 27.98
C ALA A 104 9.26 -10.00 28.11
N ALA A 105 8.66 -11.04 27.52
CA ALA A 105 9.22 -12.39 27.52
C ALA A 105 10.59 -12.47 26.84
N THR A 106 10.88 -11.60 25.87
CA THR A 106 12.19 -11.57 25.19
C THR A 106 13.33 -11.02 26.07
N GLY A 107 13.01 -10.21 27.09
CA GLY A 107 14.01 -9.47 27.88
C GLY A 107 14.75 -8.38 27.09
N LEU A 108 14.29 -8.02 25.89
CA LEU A 108 14.93 -7.06 25.00
C LEU A 108 14.09 -5.79 24.82
N ALA A 109 14.76 -4.71 24.41
CA ALA A 109 14.10 -3.55 23.83
C ALA A 109 13.40 -3.92 22.51
N ALA A 110 12.31 -3.24 22.16
CA ALA A 110 11.51 -3.58 20.98
C ALA A 110 12.31 -3.39 19.67
N ALA A 111 13.13 -2.33 19.59
CA ALA A 111 14.03 -2.13 18.47
C ALA A 111 15.07 -3.26 18.35
N ASP A 112 15.59 -3.77 19.47
CA ASP A 112 16.55 -4.87 19.49
C ASP A 112 15.92 -6.19 19.01
N VAL A 113 14.65 -6.44 19.30
CA VAL A 113 13.91 -7.59 18.72
C VAL A 113 13.90 -7.50 17.20
N VAL A 114 13.55 -6.33 16.63
CA VAL A 114 13.55 -6.13 15.17
C VAL A 114 14.93 -6.37 14.57
N PHE A 115 15.98 -5.78 15.15
CA PHE A 115 17.34 -5.91 14.60
C PHE A 115 17.98 -7.27 14.84
N THR A 116 17.59 -8.00 15.89
CA THR A 116 17.99 -9.39 16.11
C THR A 116 17.38 -10.29 15.03
N ALA A 117 16.09 -10.12 14.74
CA ALA A 117 15.44 -10.81 13.62
C ALA A 117 16.08 -10.45 12.27
N ALA A 118 16.40 -9.17 12.04
CA ALA A 118 17.05 -8.72 10.82
C ALA A 118 18.45 -9.34 10.64
N ALA A 119 19.22 -9.46 11.72
CA ALA A 119 20.53 -10.09 11.68
C ALA A 119 20.44 -11.59 11.33
N ALA A 120 19.48 -12.31 11.93
CA ALA A 120 19.23 -13.70 11.60
C ALA A 120 18.77 -13.89 10.14
N LEU A 121 17.84 -13.04 9.68
CA LEU A 121 17.37 -13.02 8.28
C LEU A 121 18.53 -12.81 7.30
N ARG A 122 19.40 -11.82 7.58
CA ARG A 122 20.57 -11.52 6.74
C ARG A 122 21.53 -12.70 6.65
N ALA A 123 21.77 -13.39 7.76
CA ALA A 123 22.64 -14.55 7.81
C ALA A 123 22.06 -15.78 7.09
N VAL A 124 20.74 -15.95 7.10
CA VAL A 124 20.04 -17.06 6.44
C VAL A 124 19.93 -16.84 4.94
N VAL A 125 19.48 -15.65 4.52
CA VAL A 125 19.14 -15.37 3.12
C VAL A 125 20.39 -14.84 2.41
N THR A 126 21.12 -15.79 1.84
CA THR A 126 22.33 -15.58 1.01
C THR A 126 22.09 -15.82 -0.48
N LYS A 127 20.94 -16.37 -0.83
CA LYS A 127 20.43 -16.62 -2.19
C LYS A 127 18.91 -16.56 -2.18
N GLU A 128 18.28 -16.76 -3.33
CA GLU A 128 16.82 -16.87 -3.40
C GLU A 128 16.30 -18.05 -2.56
N MET A 129 15.32 -17.76 -1.73
CA MET A 129 14.73 -18.73 -0.81
C MET A 129 13.23 -18.46 -0.64
N THR A 130 12.40 -19.50 -0.71
CA THR A 130 10.97 -19.34 -0.44
C THR A 130 10.75 -18.83 0.99
N LYS A 131 9.70 -18.04 1.22
CA LYS A 131 9.35 -17.51 2.54
C LYS A 131 9.28 -18.63 3.59
N GLY A 132 8.73 -19.79 3.24
CA GLY A 132 8.64 -20.95 4.14
C GLY A 132 10.01 -21.49 4.55
N ALA A 133 10.95 -21.60 3.60
CA ALA A 133 12.32 -22.03 3.88
C ALA A 133 13.06 -21.00 4.76
N VAL A 134 12.92 -19.71 4.46
CA VAL A 134 13.51 -18.62 5.28
C VAL A 134 12.93 -18.65 6.70
N SER A 135 11.61 -18.70 6.84
CA SER A 135 10.92 -18.76 8.12
C SER A 135 11.41 -19.94 8.97
N THR A 136 11.52 -21.14 8.37
CA THR A 136 12.05 -22.33 9.04
C THR A 136 13.49 -22.14 9.51
N ALA A 137 14.37 -21.63 8.65
CA ALA A 137 15.79 -21.47 8.95
C ALA A 137 16.05 -20.36 9.98
N VAL A 138 15.32 -19.26 9.92
CA VAL A 138 15.41 -18.15 10.89
C VAL A 138 14.86 -18.54 12.25
N THR A 139 13.74 -19.28 12.29
CA THR A 139 13.16 -19.80 13.54
C THR A 139 14.19 -20.62 14.33
N LYS A 140 15.01 -21.43 13.66
CA LYS A 140 16.07 -22.24 14.31
C LYS A 140 17.22 -21.41 14.88
N LYS A 141 17.38 -20.15 14.45
CA LYS A 141 18.46 -19.26 14.87
C LYS A 141 18.04 -18.24 15.92
N LEU A 142 16.74 -18.04 16.11
CA LEU A 142 16.20 -17.07 17.05
C LEU A 142 15.80 -17.73 18.37
N PRO A 143 15.79 -16.98 19.49
CA PRO A 143 15.19 -17.44 20.73
C PRO A 143 13.71 -17.84 20.54
N PRO A 144 13.19 -18.82 21.30
CA PRO A 144 11.82 -19.30 21.18
C PRO A 144 10.75 -18.20 21.26
N GLU A 145 11.01 -17.13 22.01
CA GLU A 145 10.11 -15.99 22.26
C GLU A 145 9.82 -15.18 20.99
N PHE A 146 10.66 -15.32 19.96
CA PHE A 146 10.47 -14.68 18.65
C PHE A 146 9.47 -15.43 17.75
N SER A 147 9.03 -16.60 18.20
CA SER A 147 8.24 -17.55 17.43
C SER A 147 6.87 -17.79 18.07
N ARG A 148 5.91 -18.25 17.26
CA ARG A 148 4.57 -18.64 17.72
C ARG A 148 4.10 -19.90 17.00
N TRP A 149 3.26 -20.67 17.68
CA TRP A 149 2.50 -21.73 17.01
C TRP A 149 1.49 -21.12 16.04
N CYS A 150 1.49 -21.62 14.81
CA CYS A 150 0.56 -21.22 13.76
C CYS A 150 -0.28 -22.40 13.32
N ARG A 151 -1.60 -22.33 13.54
CA ARG A 151 -2.55 -23.36 13.11
C ARG A 151 -2.56 -23.54 11.59
N GLY A 152 -2.52 -22.45 10.82
CA GLY A 152 -2.58 -22.51 9.36
C GLY A 152 -1.34 -23.15 8.71
N CYS A 153 -0.19 -23.03 9.35
CA CYS A 153 1.07 -23.65 8.89
C CYS A 153 1.36 -24.99 9.57
N ASN A 154 0.62 -25.35 10.62
CA ASN A 154 0.89 -26.49 11.51
C ASN A 154 2.36 -26.56 11.97
N ALA A 155 2.93 -25.40 12.35
CA ALA A 155 4.32 -25.27 12.74
C ALA A 155 4.50 -24.10 13.73
N THR A 156 5.54 -24.19 14.57
CA THR A 156 6.09 -23.04 15.30
C THR A 156 7.09 -22.33 14.41
N HIS A 157 6.87 -21.03 14.19
CA HIS A 157 7.77 -20.23 13.37
C HIS A 157 7.85 -18.78 13.85
N ILE A 158 8.91 -18.06 13.43
CA ILE A 158 9.06 -16.62 13.65
C ILE A 158 7.74 -15.90 13.37
N GLN A 159 7.37 -14.95 14.22
CA GLN A 159 6.15 -14.19 14.01
C GLN A 159 6.15 -13.50 12.63
N GLU A 160 5.08 -13.70 11.85
CA GLU A 160 5.01 -13.26 10.45
C GLU A 160 5.26 -11.76 10.30
N GLN A 161 4.68 -10.93 11.18
CA GLN A 161 4.87 -9.49 11.14
C GLN A 161 6.31 -9.09 11.45
N LEU A 162 6.94 -9.73 12.45
CA LEU A 162 8.34 -9.49 12.79
C LEU A 162 9.26 -9.84 11.61
N MET A 163 9.05 -10.98 10.96
CA MET A 163 9.80 -11.38 9.77
C MET A 163 9.71 -10.32 8.66
N ARG A 164 8.49 -9.80 8.41
CA ARG A 164 8.23 -8.82 7.36
C ARG A 164 8.89 -7.47 7.62
N ILE A 165 8.75 -6.92 8.83
CA ILE A 165 9.33 -5.61 9.15
C ILE A 165 10.86 -5.67 9.34
N ALA A 166 11.41 -6.84 9.69
CA ALA A 166 12.86 -7.02 9.83
C ALA A 166 13.58 -7.24 8.49
N ALA A 167 12.88 -7.72 7.45
CA ALA A 167 13.48 -8.06 6.17
C ALA A 167 14.16 -6.88 5.43
N PRO A 168 13.58 -5.66 5.37
CA PRO A 168 14.26 -4.50 4.77
C PRO A 168 15.59 -4.18 5.45
N HIS A 169 15.62 -4.24 6.79
CA HIS A 169 16.82 -3.99 7.59
C HIS A 169 17.88 -5.09 7.40
N ALA A 170 17.47 -6.30 7.03
CA ALA A 170 18.36 -7.39 6.62
C ALA A 170 18.93 -7.20 5.19
N GLY A 171 18.49 -6.17 4.46
CA GLY A 171 18.85 -5.95 3.06
C GLY A 171 18.27 -7.04 2.17
N LEU A 172 16.98 -7.33 2.33
CA LEU A 172 16.27 -8.35 1.56
C LEU A 172 15.16 -7.71 0.72
N ARG A 173 15.00 -8.24 -0.49
CA ARG A 173 13.88 -7.96 -1.39
C ARG A 173 13.02 -9.21 -1.55
N LEU A 174 11.85 -9.03 -2.14
CA LEU A 174 11.04 -10.12 -2.69
C LEU A 174 11.42 -10.31 -4.17
N VAL A 175 11.28 -11.53 -4.64
CA VAL A 175 11.37 -11.86 -6.07
C VAL A 175 10.01 -11.58 -6.70
N ALA A 176 9.93 -10.58 -7.58
CA ALA A 176 8.71 -10.21 -8.28
C ALA A 176 8.18 -11.39 -9.12
N GLY A 177 6.86 -11.58 -9.14
CA GLY A 177 6.21 -12.68 -9.87
C GLY A 177 6.38 -14.08 -9.26
N ALA A 178 7.21 -14.27 -8.22
CA ALA A 178 7.44 -15.59 -7.64
C ALA A 178 6.25 -16.11 -6.81
N THR A 179 5.81 -17.34 -7.10
CA THR A 179 4.81 -18.08 -6.31
C THR A 179 5.35 -19.47 -5.95
N PRO A 180 5.48 -19.84 -4.66
CA PRO A 180 5.18 -19.02 -3.47
C PRO A 180 6.14 -17.83 -3.31
N ALA A 181 5.79 -16.88 -2.43
CA ALA A 181 6.61 -15.71 -2.15
C ALA A 181 8.05 -16.10 -1.80
N THR A 182 9.01 -15.47 -2.47
CA THR A 182 10.45 -15.78 -2.39
C THR A 182 11.22 -14.51 -2.03
N LEU A 183 12.18 -14.64 -1.11
CA LEU A 183 13.07 -13.56 -0.70
C LEU A 183 14.43 -13.76 -1.38
N ALA A 184 15.11 -12.66 -1.66
CA ALA A 184 16.47 -12.63 -2.16
C ALA A 184 17.29 -11.55 -1.43
N PRO A 185 18.63 -11.70 -1.34
CA PRO A 185 19.50 -10.60 -0.99
C PRO A 185 19.27 -9.40 -1.93
N LEU A 186 19.21 -8.20 -1.38
CA LEU A 186 19.32 -6.98 -2.18
C LEU A 186 20.77 -6.84 -2.67
N GLU A 187 20.95 -6.58 -3.96
CA GLU A 187 22.26 -6.34 -4.54
C GLU A 187 22.90 -5.09 -3.92
N GLY A 188 24.21 -5.15 -3.66
CA GLY A 188 24.91 -4.06 -3.00
C GLY A 188 24.46 -3.76 -1.56
N ARG A 189 23.71 -4.66 -0.89
CA ARG A 189 23.22 -4.42 0.48
C ARG A 189 24.36 -4.02 1.44
N GLY A 190 24.30 -2.78 1.91
CA GLY A 190 25.32 -2.19 2.79
C GLY A 190 25.29 -2.70 4.23
N ARG A 191 25.88 -1.91 5.15
CA ARG A 191 25.77 -2.17 6.58
C ARG A 191 24.33 -1.97 7.05
N MET A 192 23.91 -2.77 8.03
CA MET A 192 22.59 -2.63 8.64
C MET A 192 22.52 -1.28 9.37
N ARG A 193 21.59 -0.41 8.96
CA ARG A 193 21.34 0.86 9.63
C ARG A 193 20.39 0.62 10.80
N LYS A 194 20.84 0.99 12.00
CA LYS A 194 20.04 0.92 13.23
C LYS A 194 19.63 2.30 13.77
N THR A 195 20.31 3.35 13.33
CA THR A 195 20.02 4.72 13.72
C THR A 195 18.77 5.21 12.96
N PRO A 196 17.75 5.71 13.67
CA PRO A 196 16.56 6.27 13.05
C PRO A 196 16.88 7.48 12.19
N ASP A 197 16.06 7.69 11.16
CA ASP A 197 16.16 8.83 10.26
C ASP A 197 14.81 9.56 10.23
N VAL A 198 14.70 10.58 11.10
CA VAL A 198 13.46 11.34 11.28
C VAL A 198 13.07 12.06 9.98
N ALA A 199 14.03 12.54 9.20
CA ALA A 199 13.75 13.21 7.93
C ALA A 199 13.17 12.23 6.89
N ALA A 200 13.75 11.04 6.76
CA ALA A 200 13.22 10.01 5.88
C ALA A 200 11.82 9.54 6.32
N ALA A 201 11.60 9.36 7.63
CA ALA A 201 10.27 9.03 8.17
C ALA A 201 9.24 10.15 7.93
N THR A 202 9.66 11.42 8.02
CA THR A 202 8.84 12.60 7.72
C THR A 202 8.44 12.64 6.24
N SER A 203 9.35 12.30 5.32
CA SER A 203 9.08 12.22 3.87
C SER A 203 7.94 11.24 3.54
N VAL A 204 7.83 10.12 4.27
CA VAL A 204 6.71 9.18 4.11
C VAL A 204 5.38 9.81 4.53
N VAL A 205 5.37 10.56 5.65
CA VAL A 205 4.17 11.28 6.10
C VAL A 205 3.80 12.39 5.11
N GLU A 206 4.77 13.15 4.63
CA GLU A 206 4.55 14.19 3.63
C GLU A 206 3.98 13.62 2.32
N SER A 207 4.52 12.49 1.84
CA SER A 207 4.01 11.78 0.66
C SER A 207 2.57 11.33 0.85
N TYR A 208 2.22 10.83 2.05
CA TYR A 208 0.85 10.50 2.39
C TYR A 208 -0.07 11.74 2.38
N LEU A 209 0.37 12.86 2.96
CA LEU A 209 -0.40 14.11 3.00
C LEU A 209 -0.55 14.75 1.61
N ARG A 210 0.44 14.58 0.72
CA ARG A 210 0.33 15.03 -0.67
C ARG A 210 -0.73 14.23 -1.42
N LEU A 211 -0.65 12.91 -1.36
CA LEU A 211 -1.54 12.02 -2.12
C LEU A 211 -2.95 11.94 -1.53
N ASN A 212 -3.06 11.74 -0.22
CA ASN A 212 -4.32 11.46 0.47
C ASN A 212 -4.73 12.60 1.41
N GLY A 213 -4.05 13.75 1.37
CA GLY A 213 -4.48 14.93 2.11
C GLY A 213 -5.71 15.59 1.49
N PRO A 214 -6.28 16.60 2.16
CA PRO A 214 -5.98 16.99 3.54
C PRO A 214 -6.30 15.87 4.55
N ALA A 215 -5.43 15.66 5.53
CA ALA A 215 -5.59 14.62 6.54
C ALA A 215 -5.16 15.08 7.94
N SER A 216 -5.62 14.36 8.95
CA SER A 216 -5.22 14.52 10.34
C SER A 216 -3.99 13.66 10.66
N PRO A 217 -3.24 13.97 11.73
CA PRO A 217 -2.10 13.12 12.07
C PRO A 217 -2.51 11.73 12.59
N GLY A 218 -3.77 11.54 13.01
CA GLY A 218 -4.31 10.21 13.32
C GLY A 218 -4.44 9.33 12.08
N GLU A 219 -4.95 9.90 10.98
CA GLU A 219 -5.04 9.22 9.68
C GLU A 219 -3.64 8.91 9.12
N ALA A 220 -2.68 9.83 9.28
CA ALA A 220 -1.29 9.57 8.92
C ALA A 220 -0.66 8.42 9.75
N ALA A 221 -0.93 8.37 11.06
CA ALA A 221 -0.47 7.28 11.93
C ALA A 221 -1.01 5.92 11.49
N GLU A 222 -2.30 5.84 11.17
CA GLU A 222 -2.92 4.63 10.64
C GLU A 222 -2.38 4.25 9.24
N PHE A 223 -1.98 5.24 8.42
CA PHE A 223 -1.34 4.98 7.14
C PHE A 223 0.04 4.37 7.32
N VAL A 224 0.95 5.02 8.07
CA VAL A 224 2.32 4.52 8.24
C VAL A 224 2.39 3.25 9.10
N GLY A 225 1.37 3.01 9.93
CA GLY A 225 1.27 1.82 10.80
C GLY A 225 1.99 1.98 12.12
N THR A 226 1.87 3.15 12.75
CA THR A 226 2.45 3.44 14.06
C THR A 226 1.45 4.17 14.97
N ALA A 227 1.86 4.45 16.21
CA ALA A 227 1.05 5.21 17.15
C ALA A 227 1.09 6.71 16.82
N ARG A 228 0.00 7.42 17.14
CA ARG A 228 -0.11 8.87 16.94
C ARG A 228 1.05 9.65 17.56
N ALA A 229 1.43 9.33 18.80
CA ALA A 229 2.53 9.99 19.50
C ALA A 229 3.90 9.83 18.81
N VAL A 230 4.05 8.81 17.97
CA VAL A 230 5.26 8.62 17.15
C VAL A 230 5.21 9.53 15.92
N VAL A 231 4.04 9.63 15.27
CA VAL A 231 3.85 10.53 14.11
C VAL A 231 4.07 11.99 14.47
N ASP A 232 3.75 12.43 15.69
CA ASP A 232 4.00 13.80 16.12
C ASP A 232 5.51 14.17 16.03
N LYS A 233 6.43 13.19 16.10
CA LYS A 233 7.88 13.39 15.94
C LYS A 233 8.32 13.54 14.49
N THR A 234 7.49 13.12 13.56
CA THR A 234 7.72 13.13 12.10
C THR A 234 6.68 13.96 11.38
N TRP A 235 5.95 14.80 12.10
CA TRP A 235 4.94 15.66 11.51
C TRP A 235 5.64 16.76 10.72
N PRO A 236 5.38 16.92 9.41
CA PRO A 236 6.04 17.95 8.63
C PRO A 236 5.75 19.34 9.18
N SER A 237 6.76 20.22 9.15
CA SER A 237 6.62 21.59 9.65
C SER A 237 5.91 22.53 8.69
N ASP A 238 6.02 22.27 7.38
CA ASP A 238 5.45 23.13 6.33
C ASP A 238 4.12 22.57 5.81
N LEU A 239 3.05 22.81 6.59
CA LEU A 239 1.70 22.34 6.28
C LEU A 239 0.71 23.51 6.27
N ALA A 240 -0.17 23.51 5.28
CA ALA A 240 -1.36 24.34 5.28
C ALA A 240 -2.46 23.70 6.14
N GLU A 241 -3.06 24.49 7.02
CA GLU A 241 -4.28 24.12 7.74
C GLU A 241 -5.51 24.47 6.90
N VAL A 242 -6.40 23.49 6.67
CA VAL A 242 -7.65 23.70 5.93
C VAL A 242 -8.84 23.07 6.66
N LYS A 243 -10.04 23.65 6.46
CA LYS A 243 -11.31 23.07 6.95
C LYS A 243 -11.99 22.28 5.84
N VAL A 244 -12.09 20.96 6.01
CA VAL A 244 -12.85 20.06 5.15
C VAL A 244 -14.06 19.57 5.92
N GLU A 245 -15.26 19.88 5.44
CA GLU A 245 -16.53 19.53 6.12
C GLU A 245 -16.53 19.93 7.61
N GLY A 246 -15.98 21.11 7.91
CA GLY A 246 -15.89 21.64 9.28
C GLY A 246 -14.75 21.07 10.15
N LYS A 247 -13.99 20.08 9.66
CA LYS A 247 -12.86 19.48 10.40
C LYS A 247 -11.53 20.07 9.93
N THR A 248 -10.69 20.45 10.88
CA THR A 248 -9.30 20.85 10.62
C THR A 248 -8.47 19.67 10.12
N ARG A 249 -7.82 19.86 8.97
CA ARG A 249 -6.96 18.89 8.30
C ARG A 249 -5.76 19.59 7.68
N TYR A 250 -4.75 18.82 7.30
CA TYR A 250 -3.46 19.33 6.85
C TYR A 250 -3.02 18.70 5.54
N LEU A 251 -2.31 19.47 4.73
CA LEU A 251 -1.57 19.03 3.55
C LEU A 251 -0.29 19.89 3.41
N PRO A 252 0.72 19.47 2.63
CA PRO A 252 1.89 20.30 2.39
C PRO A 252 1.48 21.69 1.88
N SER A 253 2.08 22.77 2.40
CA SER A 253 1.74 24.13 1.97
C SER A 253 1.88 24.31 0.45
N SER A 254 2.88 23.63 -0.15
CA SER A 254 3.09 23.58 -1.60
C SER A 254 1.90 23.04 -2.40
N SER A 255 1.03 22.25 -1.77
CA SER A 255 -0.13 21.62 -2.40
C SER A 255 -1.43 22.42 -2.24
N LEU A 256 -1.41 23.53 -1.48
CA LEU A 256 -2.61 24.32 -1.21
C LEU A 256 -3.23 24.88 -2.49
N ALA A 257 -2.44 25.44 -3.40
CA ALA A 257 -2.93 26.00 -4.66
C ALA A 257 -3.61 24.95 -5.55
N ALA A 258 -3.05 23.73 -5.60
CA ALA A 258 -3.61 22.60 -6.33
C ALA A 258 -4.92 22.09 -5.69
N LEU A 259 -5.02 22.16 -4.36
CA LEU A 259 -6.26 21.84 -3.65
C LEU A 259 -7.34 22.91 -3.85
N GLU A 260 -6.96 24.19 -3.92
CA GLU A 260 -7.88 25.31 -4.16
C GLU A 260 -8.47 25.27 -5.57
N ASN A 261 -7.69 24.84 -6.56
CA ASN A 261 -8.08 24.80 -7.97
C ASN A 261 -7.71 23.46 -8.62
N PRO A 262 -8.32 22.33 -8.19
CA PRO A 262 -8.03 21.04 -8.76
C PRO A 262 -8.63 20.93 -10.17
N PRO A 263 -8.04 20.10 -11.06
CA PRO A 263 -8.69 19.71 -12.31
C PRO A 263 -10.07 19.10 -12.09
N GLU A 264 -10.95 19.23 -13.08
CA GLU A 264 -12.26 18.56 -13.07
C GLU A 264 -12.07 17.04 -12.98
N PRO A 265 -12.77 16.32 -12.09
CA PRO A 265 -12.54 14.90 -11.85
C PRO A 265 -13.34 13.99 -12.80
N ASP A 266 -13.44 14.36 -14.07
CA ASP A 266 -14.22 13.69 -15.12
C ASP A 266 -13.55 12.39 -15.64
N VAL A 267 -13.18 11.51 -14.72
CA VAL A 267 -12.50 10.24 -15.01
C VAL A 267 -13.33 9.04 -14.62
N VAL A 268 -13.30 8.00 -15.45
CA VAL A 268 -13.79 6.66 -15.11
C VAL A 268 -12.62 5.69 -14.96
N ARG A 269 -12.48 5.05 -13.80
CA ARG A 269 -11.38 4.11 -13.51
C ARG A 269 -11.87 2.89 -12.73
N LEU A 270 -11.37 1.72 -13.12
CA LEU A 270 -11.48 0.51 -12.30
C LEU A 270 -10.23 0.36 -11.42
N LEU A 271 -10.34 0.78 -10.16
CA LEU A 271 -9.23 0.70 -9.21
C LEU A 271 -9.25 -0.65 -8.48
N PRO A 272 -8.12 -1.35 -8.34
CA PRO A 272 -8.07 -2.63 -7.63
C PRO A 272 -8.30 -2.46 -6.12
N PRO A 273 -8.63 -3.55 -5.39
CA PRO A 273 -8.56 -3.53 -3.94
C PRO A 273 -7.16 -3.10 -3.49
N LEU A 274 -7.03 -2.29 -2.43
CA LEU A 274 -5.76 -1.73 -1.98
C LEU A 274 -5.10 -0.75 -2.97
N ASP A 275 -5.81 -0.22 -3.97
CA ASP A 275 -5.31 0.93 -4.73
C ASP A 275 -4.94 2.09 -3.77
N PRO A 276 -3.83 2.82 -3.98
CA PRO A 276 -3.44 3.93 -3.12
C PRO A 276 -4.57 4.92 -2.82
N PHE A 277 -5.47 5.18 -3.78
CA PHE A 277 -6.60 6.10 -3.61
C PHE A 277 -7.59 5.64 -2.53
N ILE A 278 -7.88 4.33 -2.46
CA ILE A 278 -8.78 3.75 -1.46
C ILE A 278 -8.06 3.29 -0.19
N GLN A 279 -6.74 3.49 -0.13
CA GLN A 279 -5.94 3.34 1.08
C GLN A 279 -5.91 4.60 1.94
N ALA A 280 -6.58 5.69 1.54
CA ALA A 280 -6.81 6.81 2.44
C ALA A 280 -7.49 6.33 3.74
N ARG A 281 -7.14 6.93 4.89
CA ARG A 281 -7.60 6.53 6.22
C ARG A 281 -8.88 7.24 6.67
N ASP A 282 -9.59 7.82 5.71
CA ASP A 282 -10.79 8.62 5.89
C ASP A 282 -11.95 8.08 5.05
N LYS A 283 -12.26 6.79 5.22
CA LYS A 283 -13.28 6.07 4.42
C LYS A 283 -14.62 6.80 4.27
N ALA A 284 -15.03 7.58 5.29
CA ALA A 284 -16.26 8.37 5.25
C ALA A 284 -16.21 9.55 4.25
N LEU A 285 -15.02 10.11 4.02
CA LEU A 285 -14.81 11.11 2.97
C LEU A 285 -14.87 10.44 1.60
N LEU A 286 -14.28 9.26 1.42
CA LEU A 286 -14.33 8.53 0.15
C LEU A 286 -15.75 8.05 -0.19
N VAL A 287 -16.46 7.47 0.78
CA VAL A 287 -17.83 6.95 0.63
C VAL A 287 -18.65 7.37 1.85
N PRO A 288 -19.52 8.40 1.74
CA PRO A 288 -20.28 8.91 2.88
C PRO A 288 -21.24 7.87 3.47
N ASP A 289 -21.98 7.18 2.60
CA ASP A 289 -22.98 6.18 2.98
C ASP A 289 -22.33 4.98 3.73
N PRO A 290 -22.71 4.72 5.00
CA PRO A 290 -22.22 3.57 5.76
C PRO A 290 -22.51 2.20 5.12
N ALA A 291 -23.61 2.04 4.39
CA ALA A 291 -23.97 0.79 3.72
C ALA A 291 -23.00 0.50 2.56
N ARG A 292 -22.85 1.48 1.65
CA ARG A 292 -21.89 1.41 0.53
C ARG A 292 -20.45 1.24 1.02
N ARG A 293 -20.08 1.86 2.15
CA ARG A 293 -18.76 1.63 2.78
C ARG A 293 -18.51 0.16 3.13
N LYS A 294 -19.53 -0.57 3.62
CA LYS A 294 -19.38 -1.99 3.95
C LYS A 294 -19.20 -2.86 2.70
N GLU A 295 -19.62 -2.39 1.54
CA GLU A 295 -19.42 -3.08 0.27
C GLU A 295 -17.99 -2.93 -0.26
N VAL A 296 -17.40 -1.74 -0.11
CA VAL A 296 -16.02 -1.43 -0.51
C VAL A 296 -14.99 -2.05 0.44
N TRP A 297 -15.17 -1.90 1.75
CA TRP A 297 -14.24 -2.41 2.77
C TRP A 297 -14.87 -3.60 3.51
N LYS A 298 -14.72 -4.80 2.94
CA LYS A 298 -15.19 -6.06 3.54
C LYS A 298 -14.17 -6.62 4.53
N MET A 299 -14.65 -7.50 5.42
CA MET A 299 -13.75 -8.24 6.32
C MET A 299 -12.81 -9.18 5.54
N LEU A 300 -13.31 -9.79 4.47
CA LEU A 300 -12.56 -10.69 3.61
C LEU A 300 -12.85 -10.39 2.15
N GLY A 301 -11.79 -10.36 1.34
CA GLY A 301 -11.87 -10.21 -0.11
C GLY A 301 -12.50 -8.88 -0.55
N ASN A 302 -11.83 -7.77 -0.24
CA ASN A 302 -12.23 -6.45 -0.75
C ASN A 302 -12.39 -6.50 -2.28
N PRO A 303 -13.50 -5.96 -2.83
CA PRO A 303 -13.60 -5.77 -4.27
C PRO A 303 -12.68 -4.64 -4.73
N GLY A 304 -12.52 -4.49 -6.04
CA GLY A 304 -12.08 -3.20 -6.60
C GLY A 304 -13.21 -2.18 -6.56
N VAL A 305 -12.89 -0.91 -6.82
CA VAL A 305 -13.88 0.17 -6.91
C VAL A 305 -13.99 0.72 -8.33
N LEU A 306 -15.20 1.13 -8.70
CA LEU A 306 -15.46 1.97 -9.86
C LEU A 306 -15.41 3.42 -9.40
N LEU A 307 -14.44 4.19 -9.87
CA LEU A 307 -14.40 5.64 -9.75
C LEU A 307 -15.06 6.23 -11.00
N ALA A 308 -15.98 7.18 -10.83
CA ALA A 308 -16.62 7.92 -11.92
C ALA A 308 -16.99 9.34 -11.45
N ASP A 309 -16.71 10.35 -12.28
CA ASP A 309 -17.11 11.75 -12.06
C ASP A 309 -16.74 12.29 -10.65
N GLY A 310 -15.57 11.91 -10.15
CA GLY A 310 -15.06 12.31 -8.83
C GLY A 310 -15.47 11.43 -7.65
N ASP A 311 -16.30 10.41 -7.85
CA ASP A 311 -16.86 9.60 -6.78
C ASP A 311 -16.68 8.10 -6.96
N ILE A 312 -16.64 7.36 -5.85
CA ILE A 312 -16.73 5.90 -5.88
C ILE A 312 -18.18 5.53 -6.18
N ALA A 313 -18.43 5.19 -7.44
CA ALA A 313 -19.76 4.92 -8.00
C ALA A 313 -20.16 3.44 -7.93
N GLY A 314 -19.28 2.57 -7.45
CA GLY A 314 -19.58 1.15 -7.31
C GLY A 314 -18.38 0.28 -6.96
N THR A 315 -18.59 -1.03 -7.04
CA THR A 315 -17.55 -2.03 -6.82
C THR A 315 -17.43 -2.98 -8.02
N TRP A 316 -16.29 -3.64 -8.15
CA TRP A 316 -16.11 -4.67 -9.17
C TRP A 316 -15.33 -5.88 -8.65
N ARG A 317 -15.61 -7.03 -9.28
CA ARG A 317 -14.90 -8.30 -9.06
C ARG A 317 -14.61 -8.98 -10.37
N THR A 318 -13.60 -9.84 -10.36
CA THR A 318 -13.22 -10.63 -11.52
C THR A 318 -13.17 -12.12 -11.21
N LYS A 319 -13.55 -12.95 -12.18
CA LYS A 319 -13.34 -14.40 -12.18
C LYS A 319 -12.72 -14.83 -13.50
N GLY A 320 -11.54 -15.43 -13.44
CA GLY A 320 -10.87 -16.01 -14.62
C GLY A 320 -11.38 -17.41 -14.95
N SER A 321 -11.52 -17.73 -16.23
CA SER A 321 -11.82 -19.08 -16.74
C SER A 321 -11.20 -19.25 -18.13
N GLY A 322 -10.21 -20.14 -18.24
CA GLY A 322 -9.41 -20.27 -19.46
C GLY A 322 -8.81 -18.92 -19.88
N ALA A 323 -8.98 -18.55 -21.15
CA ALA A 323 -8.53 -17.28 -21.71
C ALA A 323 -9.47 -16.08 -21.45
N LYS A 324 -10.54 -16.26 -20.66
CA LYS A 324 -11.57 -15.24 -20.41
C LYS A 324 -11.55 -14.70 -18.98
N LEU A 325 -11.64 -13.37 -18.83
CA LEU A 325 -11.86 -12.68 -17.56
C LEU A 325 -13.30 -12.13 -17.49
N ALA A 326 -14.12 -12.67 -16.58
CA ALA A 326 -15.47 -12.17 -16.35
C ALA A 326 -15.46 -11.10 -15.25
N PHE A 327 -16.03 -9.93 -15.52
CA PHE A 327 -16.24 -8.85 -14.56
C PHE A 327 -17.69 -8.82 -14.09
N THR A 328 -17.87 -8.62 -12.79
CA THR A 328 -19.14 -8.20 -12.20
C THR A 328 -18.93 -6.81 -11.64
N VAL A 329 -19.65 -5.83 -12.18
CA VAL A 329 -19.62 -4.44 -11.73
C VAL A 329 -20.96 -4.12 -11.07
N THR A 330 -20.91 -3.74 -9.80
CA THR A 330 -22.08 -3.34 -9.01
C THR A 330 -22.08 -1.83 -8.86
N ALA A 331 -22.98 -1.15 -9.56
CA ALA A 331 -23.14 0.29 -9.46
C ALA A 331 -24.02 0.64 -8.24
N PHE A 332 -23.66 1.70 -7.53
CA PHE A 332 -24.42 2.19 -6.39
C PHE A 332 -25.65 3.00 -6.79
N ASP A 333 -25.60 3.64 -7.96
CA ASP A 333 -26.67 4.44 -8.55
C ASP A 333 -26.71 4.18 -10.07
N PRO A 334 -27.82 4.49 -10.76
CA PRO A 334 -27.88 4.43 -12.22
C PRO A 334 -26.79 5.28 -12.89
N LEU A 335 -25.98 4.65 -13.74
CA LEU A 335 -24.88 5.31 -14.46
C LEU A 335 -25.30 5.72 -15.87
N ARG A 336 -24.79 6.87 -16.33
CA ARG A 336 -24.93 7.32 -17.72
C ARG A 336 -24.32 6.29 -18.68
N PRO A 337 -24.87 6.12 -19.91
CA PRO A 337 -24.31 5.19 -20.90
C PRO A 337 -22.81 5.39 -21.16
N ALA A 338 -22.35 6.65 -21.28
CA ALA A 338 -20.93 6.96 -21.50
C ALA A 338 -20.03 6.46 -20.36
N VAL A 339 -20.47 6.58 -19.10
CA VAL A 339 -19.71 6.08 -17.94
C VAL A 339 -19.59 4.56 -17.97
N ARG A 340 -20.65 3.86 -18.41
CA ARG A 340 -20.62 2.39 -18.57
C ARG A 340 -19.66 1.98 -19.68
N GLU A 341 -19.69 2.68 -20.82
CA GLU A 341 -18.79 2.44 -21.94
C GLU A 341 -17.31 2.62 -21.52
N GLU A 342 -17.00 3.70 -20.82
CA GLU A 342 -15.64 3.92 -20.30
C GLU A 342 -15.24 2.87 -19.27
N ALA A 343 -16.14 2.46 -18.36
CA ALA A 343 -15.85 1.40 -17.40
C ALA A 343 -15.60 0.04 -18.09
N GLU A 344 -16.27 -0.24 -19.21
CA GLU A 344 -16.01 -1.43 -20.03
C GLU A 344 -14.66 -1.34 -20.75
N ALA A 345 -14.25 -0.17 -21.22
CA ALA A 345 -12.91 0.06 -21.74
C ALA A 345 -11.82 -0.13 -20.65
N GLU A 346 -12.09 0.30 -19.42
CA GLU A 346 -11.22 0.02 -18.27
C GLU A 346 -11.15 -1.47 -17.95
N ALA A 347 -12.26 -2.21 -18.05
CA ALA A 347 -12.27 -3.66 -17.88
C ALA A 347 -11.41 -4.36 -18.95
N ALA A 348 -11.44 -3.88 -20.19
CA ALA A 348 -10.56 -4.36 -21.27
C ALA A 348 -9.07 -4.16 -20.92
N ARG A 349 -8.70 -2.99 -20.39
CA ARG A 349 -7.33 -2.70 -19.93
C ARG A 349 -6.89 -3.64 -18.81
N VAL A 350 -7.75 -3.85 -17.80
CA VAL A 350 -7.50 -4.77 -16.69
C VAL A 350 -7.32 -6.21 -17.19
N ALA A 351 -8.13 -6.65 -18.15
CA ALA A 351 -8.03 -7.98 -18.74
C ALA A 351 -6.72 -8.17 -19.49
N ALA A 352 -6.36 -7.21 -20.36
CA ALA A 352 -5.12 -7.24 -21.13
C ALA A 352 -3.89 -7.24 -20.20
N ALA A 353 -3.88 -6.40 -19.17
CA ALA A 353 -2.79 -6.35 -18.19
C ALA A 353 -2.58 -7.68 -17.45
N ARG A 354 -3.67 -8.41 -17.19
CA ARG A 354 -3.63 -9.75 -16.56
C ARG A 354 -3.41 -10.89 -17.56
N GLY A 355 -3.15 -10.59 -18.83
CA GLY A 355 -2.89 -11.58 -19.88
C GLY A 355 -4.12 -12.35 -20.36
N PHE A 356 -5.33 -11.81 -20.20
CA PHE A 356 -6.55 -12.41 -20.73
C PHE A 356 -6.86 -11.89 -22.13
N GLU A 357 -7.14 -12.79 -23.06
CA GLU A 357 -7.50 -12.46 -24.45
C GLU A 357 -8.93 -11.95 -24.59
N LYS A 358 -9.83 -12.42 -23.72
CA LYS A 358 -11.26 -12.14 -23.76
C LYS A 358 -11.72 -11.60 -22.41
N HIS A 359 -12.69 -10.69 -22.45
CA HIS A 359 -13.37 -10.24 -21.25
C HIS A 359 -14.88 -10.10 -21.50
N THR A 360 -15.66 -10.14 -20.43
CA THR A 360 -17.08 -9.76 -20.46
C THR A 360 -17.42 -8.99 -19.20
N VAL A 361 -18.29 -8.01 -19.31
CA VAL A 361 -18.78 -7.22 -18.18
C VAL A 361 -20.24 -7.54 -17.93
N THR A 362 -20.58 -7.78 -16.68
CA THR A 362 -21.97 -7.91 -16.21
C THR A 362 -22.23 -6.83 -15.19
N TRP A 363 -23.28 -6.05 -15.41
CA TRP A 363 -23.71 -4.98 -14.53
C TRP A 363 -24.79 -5.47 -13.57
N THR A 364 -24.67 -5.07 -12.31
CA THR A 364 -25.67 -5.30 -11.27
C THR A 364 -25.94 -4.00 -10.53
N GLU A 365 -27.13 -3.83 -9.98
CA GLU A 365 -27.48 -2.69 -9.12
C GLU A 365 -27.45 -3.14 -7.66
N SER A 366 -27.04 -2.24 -6.76
CA SER A 366 -26.88 -2.53 -5.33
C SER A 366 -28.20 -2.58 -4.56
#